data_AF-A0A976E0W0-F1
#
_entry.id   AF-A0A976E0W0-F1
#
_cell.length_a   1.000
_cell.length_b   1.000
_cell.length_c   1.000
_cell.angle_alpha   90.00
_cell.angle_beta   90.00
_cell.angle_gamma   90.00
#
_symmetry.space_group_name_H-M   'P 1'
#
loop_
_entity.id
_entity.type
_entity.pdbx_description
1 polymer ?
#
loop_
_entity_poly.entity_id
_entity_poly.type
_entity_poly.pdbx_seq_one_letter_code
_entity_poly.pdbx_strand_id
1 'polypeptide(L)'
;MKPFYVYLLQCADSSYYAGSTDNIDVRMQQHYDGNVGYTAQRKPVKLIWQSEFDSREKALAFEQQIKGWSRKKKEALIAGDWHAIQVHAWGVKNPLPAHLKPVVQPEKNSVVAEVNSVDTETNSVGKQTNSVRPEVSKGAAMPFDTSGRTEGVARIELILQCNRRAIAKAITLLESTRADHRAQADDMLAELMPHTGKSFRLGISGVPGVGKSTFIEALGLYLINQGHRVAVLAVDPSSSVSGGSILGDKTRMEKLSVHEKAFIRPSPASGNLGGVASHTREAMLVCEAAGYDIVIVETVGVGQSEIAVAGMTDMFVLMQLPNAGDDLQAIKKGVMELADLVVINKADIDPDAAMRAQAQIVSSMRIFEMHGHEHQATDAMQRVLQLSALKGTGLPEFWQAVNAFQEHQQDSGLLQRRQQQAVSWMWERIESGLKAQFRAHPQVQSQLPLLTQQVLAGELAASTAARKLLNLRLAGKNTA
;
A
#
# COMPACT_ATOMS: atom_id res chain seq x y z
N MET A 1 -9.46 -30.69 12.36
CA MET A 1 -9.27 -29.79 11.22
C MET A 1 -8.39 -30.54 10.21
N LYS A 2 -8.79 -30.68 8.95
CA LYS A 2 -7.94 -31.37 7.96
C LYS A 2 -6.83 -30.41 7.50
N PRO A 3 -5.56 -30.84 7.47
CA PRO A 3 -4.48 -29.99 7.00
C PRO A 3 -4.60 -29.69 5.50
N PHE A 4 -4.16 -28.49 5.10
CA PHE A 4 -3.99 -28.15 3.69
C PHE A 4 -2.51 -28.13 3.33
N TYR A 5 -2.18 -28.57 2.13
CA TYR A 5 -0.82 -28.62 1.62
C TYR A 5 -0.65 -27.63 0.48
N VAL A 6 0.51 -26.95 0.47
CA VAL A 6 1.03 -26.28 -0.74
C VAL A 6 2.20 -27.09 -1.24
N TYR A 7 2.27 -27.33 -2.54
CA TYR A 7 3.32 -28.13 -3.17
C TYR A 7 3.87 -27.48 -4.43
N LEU A 8 5.12 -27.82 -4.74
CA LEU A 8 5.80 -27.49 -5.98
C LEU A 8 6.18 -28.77 -6.72
N LEU A 9 5.91 -28.78 -8.02
CA LEU A 9 6.32 -29.83 -8.95
C LEU A 9 7.35 -29.30 -9.93
N GLN A 10 8.33 -30.13 -10.26
CA GLN A 10 9.17 -29.94 -11.45
C GLN A 10 8.57 -30.73 -12.62
N CYS A 11 8.29 -30.04 -13.71
CA CYS A 11 7.84 -30.64 -14.97
C CYS A 11 9.03 -31.12 -15.83
N ALA A 12 8.75 -31.94 -16.84
CA ALA A 12 9.77 -32.47 -17.75
C ALA A 12 10.53 -31.36 -18.52
N ASP A 13 9.86 -30.25 -18.82
CA ASP A 13 10.45 -29.05 -19.43
C ASP A 13 11.24 -28.18 -18.43
N SER A 14 11.52 -28.69 -17.24
CA SER A 14 12.16 -27.96 -16.14
C SER A 14 11.39 -26.72 -15.66
N SER A 15 10.09 -26.59 -16.00
CA SER A 15 9.22 -25.58 -15.41
C SER A 15 8.73 -26.00 -14.02
N TYR A 16 8.33 -25.03 -13.21
CA TYR A 16 7.77 -25.28 -11.88
C TYR A 16 6.27 -25.02 -11.86
N TYR A 17 5.51 -25.99 -11.38
CA TYR A 17 4.08 -25.86 -11.11
C TYR A 17 3.85 -25.77 -9.61
N ALA A 18 3.05 -24.81 -9.16
CA ALA A 18 2.64 -24.67 -7.77
C ALA A 18 1.14 -24.91 -7.64
N GLY A 19 0.73 -25.64 -6.61
CA GLY A 19 -0.67 -25.91 -6.30
C GLY A 19 -0.90 -26.09 -4.80
N SER A 20 -2.18 -26.12 -4.41
CA SER A 20 -2.62 -26.49 -3.06
C SER A 20 -3.70 -27.58 -3.11
N THR A 21 -3.83 -28.32 -2.01
CA THR A 21 -4.77 -29.46 -1.88
C THR A 21 -4.99 -29.80 -0.40
N ASP A 22 -6.11 -30.42 -0.06
CA ASP A 22 -6.37 -31.01 1.27
C ASP A 22 -5.89 -32.47 1.38
N ASN A 23 -5.52 -33.08 0.26
CA ASN A 23 -4.91 -34.41 0.20
C ASN A 23 -3.82 -34.44 -0.88
N ILE A 24 -2.56 -34.54 -0.46
CA ILE A 24 -1.43 -34.49 -1.37
C ILE A 24 -1.30 -35.75 -2.22
N ASP A 25 -1.54 -36.93 -1.63
CA ASP A 25 -1.37 -38.21 -2.33
C ASP A 25 -2.37 -38.35 -3.50
N VAL A 26 -3.65 -38.05 -3.24
CA VAL A 26 -4.69 -38.05 -4.27
C VAL A 26 -4.36 -37.04 -5.36
N ARG A 27 -3.87 -35.86 -4.98
CA ARG A 27 -3.53 -34.81 -5.94
C ARG A 27 -2.33 -35.18 -6.79
N MET A 28 -1.31 -35.81 -6.21
CA MET A 28 -0.14 -36.30 -6.94
C MET A 28 -0.54 -37.38 -7.95
N GLN A 29 -1.43 -38.30 -7.57
CA GLN A 29 -1.95 -39.30 -8.50
C GLN A 29 -2.68 -38.65 -9.68
N GLN A 30 -3.53 -37.64 -9.44
CA GLN A 30 -4.19 -36.88 -10.51
C GLN A 30 -3.19 -36.24 -11.48
N HIS A 31 -2.06 -35.74 -10.97
CA HIS A 31 -0.99 -35.19 -11.80
C HIS A 31 -0.29 -36.27 -12.65
N TYR A 32 -0.01 -37.45 -12.07
CA TYR A 32 0.57 -38.58 -12.80
C TYR A 32 -0.36 -39.13 -13.87
N ASP A 33 -1.66 -39.23 -13.57
CA ASP A 33 -2.69 -39.68 -14.50
C ASP A 33 -2.94 -38.64 -15.61
N GLY A 34 -2.61 -37.36 -15.37
CA GLY A 34 -2.76 -36.27 -16.35
C GLY A 34 -4.12 -35.58 -16.29
N ASN A 35 -4.81 -35.71 -15.17
CA ASN A 35 -6.12 -35.13 -14.92
C ASN A 35 -6.04 -33.64 -14.48
N VAL A 36 -4.85 -33.02 -14.57
CA VAL A 36 -4.63 -31.61 -14.24
C VAL A 36 -4.03 -30.88 -15.45
N GLY A 37 -4.83 -29.97 -16.03
CA GLY A 37 -4.60 -29.42 -17.37
C GLY A 37 -3.21 -28.84 -17.64
N TYR A 38 -2.62 -28.10 -16.68
CA TYR A 38 -1.29 -27.50 -16.89
C TYR A 38 -0.16 -28.54 -16.95
N THR A 39 -0.24 -29.59 -16.12
CA THR A 39 0.82 -30.61 -16.02
C THR A 39 0.60 -31.80 -16.95
N ALA A 40 -0.62 -31.99 -17.48
CA ALA A 40 -0.99 -33.12 -18.33
C ALA A 40 -0.08 -33.26 -19.56
N GLN A 41 0.33 -32.14 -20.15
CA GLN A 41 1.22 -32.07 -21.33
C GLN A 41 2.72 -32.00 -20.96
N ARG A 42 3.07 -32.01 -19.67
CA ARG A 42 4.44 -31.72 -19.18
C ARG A 42 4.98 -32.82 -18.26
N LYS A 43 4.54 -34.05 -18.50
CA LYS A 43 4.95 -35.25 -17.76
C LYS A 43 6.33 -35.76 -18.23
N PRO A 44 7.08 -36.48 -17.39
CA PRO A 44 6.80 -36.75 -15.98
C PRO A 44 6.90 -35.48 -15.12
N VAL A 45 6.11 -35.43 -14.04
CA VAL A 45 6.24 -34.40 -13.01
C VAL A 45 6.83 -35.00 -11.75
N LYS A 46 7.60 -34.24 -10.98
CA LYS A 46 8.20 -34.68 -9.72
C LYS A 46 7.83 -33.72 -8.61
N LEU A 47 7.34 -34.25 -7.49
CA LEU A 47 7.16 -33.46 -6.27
C LEU A 47 8.54 -33.10 -5.71
N ILE A 48 8.83 -31.81 -5.61
CA ILE A 48 10.15 -31.30 -5.20
C ILE A 48 10.09 -30.54 -3.88
N TRP A 49 8.91 -30.07 -3.47
CA TRP A 49 8.71 -29.39 -2.20
C TRP A 49 7.23 -29.43 -1.80
N GLN A 50 6.96 -29.53 -0.50
CA GLN A 50 5.64 -29.39 0.08
C GLN A 50 5.70 -28.79 1.49
N SER A 51 4.62 -28.15 1.94
CA SER A 51 4.45 -27.73 3.32
C SER A 51 2.98 -27.72 3.73
N GLU A 52 2.75 -27.89 5.02
CA GLU A 52 1.44 -27.99 5.65
C GLU A 52 0.98 -26.65 6.22
N PHE A 53 -0.31 -26.38 6.10
CA PHE A 53 -0.98 -25.17 6.55
C PHE A 53 -2.23 -25.54 7.36
N ASP A 54 -2.48 -24.75 8.40
CA ASP A 54 -3.62 -24.89 9.32
C ASP A 54 -4.96 -24.46 8.71
N SER A 55 -4.95 -23.73 7.58
CA SER A 55 -6.17 -23.38 6.86
C SER A 55 -6.00 -23.34 5.34
N ARG A 56 -7.10 -23.60 4.62
CA ARG A 56 -7.19 -23.47 3.16
C ARG A 56 -6.81 -22.07 2.68
N GLU A 57 -7.23 -21.04 3.41
CA GLU A 57 -6.96 -19.64 3.07
C GLU A 57 -5.46 -19.34 3.10
N LYS A 58 -4.75 -19.80 4.14
CA LYS A 58 -3.29 -19.62 4.24
C LYS A 58 -2.54 -20.39 3.16
N ALA A 59 -2.97 -21.63 2.86
CA ALA A 59 -2.41 -22.41 1.77
C ALA A 59 -2.59 -21.72 0.40
N LEU A 60 -3.79 -21.21 0.11
CA LEU A 60 -4.08 -20.50 -1.14
C LEU A 60 -3.30 -19.18 -1.26
N ALA A 61 -3.20 -18.41 -0.16
CA ALA A 61 -2.42 -17.18 -0.13
C ALA A 61 -0.94 -17.44 -0.42
N PHE A 62 -0.38 -18.50 0.18
CA PHE A 62 1.01 -18.88 -0.04
C PHE A 62 1.27 -19.46 -1.44
N GLU A 63 0.34 -20.27 -1.98
CA GLU A 63 0.38 -20.74 -3.37
C GLU A 63 0.43 -19.56 -4.36
N GLN A 64 -0.42 -18.56 -4.18
CA GLN A 64 -0.45 -17.38 -5.04
C GLN A 64 0.88 -16.59 -4.99
N GLN A 65 1.48 -16.46 -3.81
CA GLN A 65 2.79 -15.83 -3.66
C GLN A 65 3.86 -16.59 -4.44
N ILE A 66 3.95 -17.91 -4.25
CA ILE A 66 4.96 -18.72 -4.93
C ILE A 66 4.77 -18.68 -6.45
N LYS A 67 3.54 -18.68 -6.97
CA LYS A 67 3.30 -18.60 -8.43
C LYS A 67 4.02 -17.40 -9.06
N GLY A 68 4.01 -16.25 -8.38
CA GLY A 68 4.68 -15.03 -8.82
C GLY A 68 6.19 -14.96 -8.57
N TRP A 69 6.79 -15.93 -7.88
CA TRP A 69 8.22 -15.91 -7.58
C TRP A 69 9.08 -16.24 -8.81
N SER A 70 10.25 -15.59 -8.87
CA SER A 70 11.30 -15.92 -9.82
C SER A 70 11.79 -17.35 -9.63
N ARG A 71 12.36 -17.94 -10.69
CA ARG A 71 12.92 -19.31 -10.64
C ARG A 71 13.92 -19.48 -9.51
N LYS A 72 14.86 -18.53 -9.36
CA LYS A 72 15.89 -18.54 -8.30
C LYS A 72 15.29 -18.55 -6.89
N LYS A 73 14.20 -17.81 -6.67
CA LYS A 73 13.53 -17.76 -5.37
C LYS A 73 12.78 -19.06 -5.07
N LYS A 74 12.21 -19.73 -6.09
CA LYS A 74 11.61 -21.07 -5.94
C LYS A 74 12.68 -22.13 -5.65
N GLU A 75 13.83 -22.07 -6.32
CA GLU A 75 14.98 -22.96 -6.07
C GLU A 75 15.52 -22.79 -4.65
N ALA A 76 15.62 -21.56 -4.15
CA ALA A 76 15.99 -21.29 -2.75
C ALA A 76 14.98 -21.88 -1.75
N LEU A 77 13.68 -21.82 -2.04
CA LEU A 77 12.64 -22.47 -1.23
C LEU A 77 12.78 -23.99 -1.21
N ILE A 78 13.04 -24.60 -2.37
CA ILE A 78 13.25 -26.05 -2.49
C ILE A 78 14.49 -26.49 -1.70
N ALA A 79 15.54 -25.67 -1.69
CA ALA A 79 16.77 -25.93 -0.93
C ALA A 79 16.65 -25.65 0.57
N GLY A 80 15.55 -25.06 1.04
CA GLY A 80 15.40 -24.62 2.44
C GLY A 80 16.30 -23.44 2.82
N ASP A 81 16.85 -22.72 1.83
CA ASP A 81 17.76 -21.59 2.05
C ASP A 81 16.97 -20.30 2.25
N TRP A 82 16.53 -20.07 3.48
CA TRP A 82 15.78 -18.88 3.88
C TRP A 82 16.55 -17.59 3.64
N HIS A 83 17.89 -17.62 3.70
CA HIS A 83 18.71 -16.46 3.44
C HIS A 83 18.66 -16.10 1.95
N ALA A 84 18.83 -17.07 1.05
CA ALA A 84 18.70 -16.86 -0.39
C ALA A 84 17.27 -16.44 -0.81
N ILE A 85 16.21 -16.93 -0.13
CA ILE A 85 14.83 -16.47 -0.35
C ILE A 85 14.70 -14.98 -0.03
N GLN A 86 15.28 -14.54 1.09
CA GLN A 86 15.30 -13.13 1.48
C GLN A 86 16.09 -12.30 0.48
N VAL A 87 17.28 -12.77 0.06
CA VAL A 87 18.12 -12.09 -0.93
C VAL A 87 17.38 -11.92 -2.26
N HIS A 88 16.71 -12.97 -2.75
CA HIS A 88 15.94 -12.96 -3.99
C HIS A 88 14.57 -12.29 -3.90
N ALA A 89 14.15 -11.84 -2.72
CA ALA A 89 12.99 -10.96 -2.58
C ALA A 89 13.27 -9.53 -3.08
N TRP A 90 14.55 -9.16 -3.22
CA TRP A 90 15.01 -7.86 -3.69
C TRP A 90 15.37 -7.94 -5.18
N GLY A 91 14.82 -7.01 -5.98
CA GLY A 91 15.05 -6.95 -7.43
C GLY A 91 16.06 -5.87 -7.83
N VAL A 92 16.37 -5.76 -9.13
CA VAL A 92 17.27 -4.72 -9.67
C VAL A 92 16.81 -3.29 -9.30
N LYS A 93 15.51 -3.10 -9.06
CA LYS A 93 14.89 -1.83 -8.65
C LYS A 93 14.90 -1.57 -7.13
N ASN A 94 15.26 -2.55 -6.31
CA ASN A 94 15.29 -2.42 -4.85
C ASN A 94 16.60 -3.04 -4.33
N PRO A 95 17.62 -2.24 -4.00
CA PRO A 95 18.95 -2.77 -3.68
C PRO A 95 18.92 -3.59 -2.38
N LEU A 96 19.69 -4.68 -2.37
CA LEU A 96 19.85 -5.54 -1.20
C LEU A 96 20.34 -4.75 0.02
N PRO A 97 19.69 -4.89 1.19
CA PRO A 97 20.18 -4.35 2.45
C PRO A 97 21.62 -4.77 2.72
N ALA A 98 22.45 -3.88 3.28
CA ALA A 98 23.89 -4.11 3.45
C ALA A 98 24.23 -5.39 4.25
N HIS A 99 23.40 -5.76 5.22
CA HIS A 99 23.56 -6.97 6.04
C HIS A 99 23.18 -8.28 5.33
N LEU A 100 22.52 -8.21 4.16
CA LEU A 100 22.17 -9.35 3.32
C LEU A 100 23.01 -9.42 2.04
N LYS A 101 23.96 -8.50 1.85
CA LYS A 101 24.92 -8.59 0.75
C LYS A 101 25.91 -9.71 1.07
N PRO A 102 26.15 -10.65 0.14
CA PRO A 102 27.17 -11.66 0.36
C PRO A 102 28.52 -10.99 0.58
N VAL A 103 29.19 -11.34 1.68
CA VAL A 103 30.56 -10.91 1.97
C VAL A 103 31.45 -11.61 0.94
N VAL A 104 32.05 -10.84 0.03
CA VAL A 104 33.14 -11.36 -0.81
C VAL A 104 34.30 -11.65 0.15
N GLN A 105 34.54 -12.93 0.44
CA GLN A 105 35.76 -13.35 1.12
C GLN A 105 36.93 -13.17 0.15
N PRO A 106 38.08 -12.66 0.60
CA PRO A 106 39.27 -12.58 -0.25
C PRO A 106 39.66 -14.00 -0.68
N GLU A 107 39.79 -14.20 -1.99
CA GLU A 107 40.14 -15.49 -2.57
C GLU A 107 41.45 -16.01 -1.97
N LYS A 108 41.39 -17.22 -1.42
CA LYS A 108 42.57 -17.98 -1.03
C LYS A 108 43.28 -18.46 -2.30
N ASN A 109 44.54 -18.09 -2.41
CA ASN A 109 45.58 -18.65 -3.28
C ASN A 109 45.26 -20.05 -3.84
N SER A 110 45.19 -20.14 -5.17
CA SER A 110 45.56 -21.35 -5.88
C SER A 110 46.72 -21.03 -6.82
N VAL A 111 47.82 -21.72 -6.55
CA VAL A 111 49.07 -21.72 -7.30
C VAL A 111 48.84 -22.42 -8.63
N VAL A 112 49.05 -21.75 -9.78
CA VAL A 112 49.58 -22.40 -10.99
C VAL A 112 50.44 -21.41 -11.81
N ALA A 113 51.67 -21.87 -12.03
CA ALA A 113 52.79 -21.47 -12.88
C ALA A 113 52.62 -20.41 -14.00
N GLU A 114 53.64 -19.55 -14.05
CA GLU A 114 54.10 -18.74 -15.18
C GLU A 114 54.40 -19.58 -16.44
N VAL A 115 54.06 -19.05 -17.63
CA VAL A 115 54.96 -19.02 -18.79
C VAL A 115 54.69 -17.74 -19.64
N ASN A 116 55.68 -16.85 -19.60
CA ASN A 116 56.17 -15.81 -20.52
C ASN A 116 55.34 -15.29 -21.73
N SER A 117 55.25 -13.95 -21.70
CA SER A 117 55.30 -12.92 -22.77
C SER A 117 55.79 -13.29 -24.18
N VAL A 118 55.23 -12.65 -25.22
CA VAL A 118 55.94 -11.81 -26.23
C VAL A 118 54.91 -10.96 -27.01
N ASP A 119 55.29 -9.70 -27.26
CA ASP A 119 54.63 -8.65 -28.07
C ASP A 119 54.44 -8.98 -29.56
N THR A 120 53.49 -8.34 -30.25
CA THR A 120 53.72 -7.46 -31.45
C THR A 120 52.44 -7.12 -32.24
N GLU A 121 52.23 -5.81 -32.41
CA GLU A 121 51.92 -5.04 -33.63
C GLU A 121 50.89 -5.49 -34.70
N THR A 122 49.97 -4.55 -34.96
CA THR A 122 49.45 -4.03 -36.27
C THR A 122 49.34 -4.96 -37.49
N ASN A 123 48.14 -5.07 -38.09
CA ASN A 123 47.78 -4.32 -39.32
C ASN A 123 46.39 -4.67 -39.88
N SER A 124 45.79 -3.64 -40.46
CA SER A 124 44.64 -3.62 -41.37
C SER A 124 44.81 -4.53 -42.60
N VAL A 125 43.73 -5.14 -43.09
CA VAL A 125 43.33 -5.18 -44.52
C VAL A 125 41.84 -5.54 -44.59
N GLY A 126 41.07 -4.76 -45.36
CA GLY A 126 39.65 -5.00 -45.62
C GLY A 126 39.38 -6.09 -46.65
N LYS A 127 38.12 -6.56 -46.67
CA LYS A 127 37.54 -7.24 -47.83
C LYS A 127 36.03 -7.02 -47.84
N GLN A 128 35.57 -6.42 -48.93
CA GLN A 128 34.16 -6.37 -49.36
C GLN A 128 33.64 -7.80 -49.62
N THR A 129 32.35 -8.04 -49.43
CA THR A 129 31.43 -8.48 -50.51
C THR A 129 29.98 -8.63 -50.03
N ASN A 130 29.09 -8.15 -50.91
CA ASN A 130 27.63 -8.23 -51.04
C ASN A 130 26.85 -9.34 -50.30
N SER A 131 25.63 -9.02 -49.84
CA SER A 131 24.40 -9.39 -50.59
C SER A 131 23.08 -8.98 -49.89
N VAL A 132 22.27 -8.26 -50.68
CA VAL A 132 20.81 -8.39 -50.88
C VAL A 132 19.85 -8.27 -49.68
N ARG A 133 19.08 -7.18 -49.69
CA ARG A 133 17.75 -7.04 -49.06
C ARG A 133 16.65 -7.55 -50.00
N PRO A 134 15.46 -7.89 -49.48
CA PRO A 134 14.20 -7.60 -50.14
C PRO A 134 13.43 -6.47 -49.44
N GLU A 135 12.85 -5.58 -50.23
CA GLU A 135 11.91 -4.52 -49.86
C GLU A 135 10.50 -5.09 -49.61
N VAL A 136 9.75 -4.51 -48.66
CA VAL A 136 8.28 -4.39 -48.76
C VAL A 136 7.77 -3.07 -48.14
N SER A 137 7.28 -2.21 -49.04
CA SER A 137 6.23 -1.17 -48.97
C SER A 137 6.14 -0.12 -47.85
N LYS A 138 6.19 1.14 -48.31
CA LYS A 138 5.83 2.40 -47.67
C LYS A 138 4.34 2.50 -47.33
N GLY A 139 4.04 2.96 -46.11
CA GLY A 139 2.78 3.61 -45.70
C GLY A 139 3.11 4.92 -44.98
N ALA A 140 2.43 5.99 -45.35
CA ALA A 140 2.80 7.39 -45.11
C ALA A 140 3.07 7.79 -43.65
N ALA A 141 4.22 8.43 -43.40
CA ALA A 141 4.51 9.15 -42.16
C ALA A 141 3.91 10.56 -42.25
N MET A 142 2.98 10.87 -41.33
CA MET A 142 2.55 12.23 -41.02
C MET A 142 3.71 13.01 -40.38
N PRO A 143 3.80 14.35 -40.54
CA PRO A 143 4.94 15.12 -40.04
C PRO A 143 5.00 15.07 -38.51
N PHE A 144 6.17 14.74 -37.98
CA PHE A 144 6.49 14.81 -36.56
C PHE A 144 6.60 16.29 -36.16
N ASP A 145 5.58 16.79 -35.46
CA ASP A 145 5.64 18.10 -34.80
C ASP A 145 6.68 18.05 -33.67
N THR A 146 7.76 18.81 -33.84
CA THR A 146 8.90 18.87 -32.91
C THR A 146 8.71 19.88 -31.77
N SER A 147 7.49 20.35 -31.49
CA SER A 147 7.21 21.36 -30.45
C SER A 147 6.84 20.81 -29.05
N GLY A 148 7.28 19.61 -28.68
CA GLY A 148 6.86 18.95 -27.42
C GLY A 148 7.97 18.30 -26.60
N ARG A 149 9.00 19.05 -26.14
CA ARG A 149 9.96 18.58 -25.12
C ARG A 149 9.72 19.23 -23.76
N THR A 150 8.59 18.88 -23.14
CA THR A 150 8.36 18.98 -21.69
C THR A 150 7.74 17.66 -21.21
N GLU A 151 8.47 16.58 -21.41
CA GLU A 151 8.13 15.26 -20.87
C GLU A 151 8.55 15.20 -19.39
N GLY A 152 7.63 15.48 -18.46
CA GLY A 152 7.92 15.26 -17.04
C GLY A 152 6.80 15.64 -16.08
N VAL A 153 6.12 16.76 -16.32
CA VAL A 153 5.09 17.27 -15.40
C VAL A 153 3.71 16.76 -15.83
N ALA A 154 2.92 16.25 -14.89
CA ALA A 154 1.52 15.96 -15.15
C ALA A 154 0.82 17.28 -15.51
N ARG A 155 0.35 17.41 -16.75
CA ARG A 155 -0.35 18.63 -17.19
C ARG A 155 -1.61 18.81 -16.35
N ILE A 156 -1.72 19.96 -15.69
CA ILE A 156 -2.80 20.24 -14.75
C ILE A 156 -4.15 20.23 -15.46
N GLU A 157 -4.21 20.69 -16.71
CA GLU A 157 -5.43 20.63 -17.51
C GLU A 157 -5.91 19.18 -17.70
N LEU A 158 -5.00 18.22 -17.86
CA LEU A 158 -5.36 16.81 -17.97
C LEU A 158 -5.86 16.25 -16.64
N ILE A 159 -5.32 16.70 -15.50
CA ILE A 159 -5.80 16.32 -14.17
C ILE A 159 -7.24 16.83 -14.00
N LEU A 160 -7.49 18.11 -14.28
CA LEU A 160 -8.80 18.76 -14.19
C LEU A 160 -9.84 18.13 -15.14
N GLN A 161 -9.39 17.57 -16.27
CA GLN A 161 -10.23 16.80 -17.21
C GLN A 161 -10.43 15.33 -16.80
N CYS A 162 -10.07 14.96 -15.57
CA CYS A 162 -10.21 13.60 -15.04
C CYS A 162 -9.41 12.54 -15.84
N ASN A 163 -8.26 12.92 -16.41
CA ASN A 163 -7.42 11.96 -17.13
C ASN A 163 -6.70 11.02 -16.14
N ARG A 164 -7.14 9.75 -16.09
CA ARG A 164 -6.61 8.72 -15.16
C ARG A 164 -5.09 8.59 -15.17
N ARG A 165 -4.45 8.73 -16.35
CA ARG A 165 -2.99 8.63 -16.47
C ARG A 165 -2.31 9.86 -15.89
N ALA A 166 -2.85 11.06 -16.11
CA ALA A 166 -2.34 12.29 -15.53
C ALA A 166 -2.45 12.26 -14.00
N ILE A 167 -3.60 11.84 -13.47
CA ILE A 167 -3.83 11.67 -12.03
C ILE A 167 -2.81 10.69 -11.42
N ALA A 168 -2.63 9.52 -12.02
CA ALA A 168 -1.66 8.54 -11.53
C ALA A 168 -0.21 9.06 -11.55
N LYS A 169 0.17 9.84 -12.58
CA LYS A 169 1.48 10.48 -12.66
C LYS A 169 1.66 11.58 -11.62
N ALA A 170 0.64 12.40 -11.40
CA ALA A 170 0.64 13.45 -10.37
C ALA A 170 0.84 12.84 -8.98
N ILE A 171 0.09 11.79 -8.65
CA ILE A 171 0.25 11.06 -7.38
C ILE A 171 1.65 10.43 -7.28
N THR A 172 2.18 9.85 -8.36
CA THR A 172 3.55 9.30 -8.36
C THR A 172 4.62 10.38 -8.14
N LEU A 173 4.39 11.61 -8.64
CA LEU A 173 5.27 12.75 -8.41
C LEU A 173 5.26 13.15 -6.93
N LEU A 174 4.06 13.21 -6.32
CA LEU A 174 3.86 13.51 -4.89
C LEU A 174 4.51 12.49 -3.96
N GLU A 175 4.46 11.21 -4.32
CA GLU A 175 5.10 10.11 -3.59
C GLU A 175 6.63 10.10 -3.72
N SER A 176 7.22 10.97 -4.57
CA SER A 176 8.64 10.91 -4.87
C SER A 176 9.52 11.51 -3.77
N THR A 177 10.59 10.79 -3.41
CA THR A 177 11.61 11.26 -2.46
C THR A 177 12.76 12.03 -3.11
N ARG A 178 12.70 12.33 -4.42
CA ARG A 178 13.73 13.13 -5.10
C ARG A 178 13.48 14.63 -4.90
N ALA A 179 14.56 15.40 -4.76
CA ALA A 179 14.46 16.83 -4.43
C ALA A 179 13.85 17.67 -5.55
N ASP A 180 14.22 17.38 -6.81
CA ASP A 180 13.67 18.00 -8.00
C ASP A 180 12.17 17.72 -8.16
N HIS A 181 11.76 16.47 -7.93
CA HIS A 181 10.35 16.09 -7.97
C HIS A 181 9.51 16.76 -6.87
N ARG A 182 10.06 16.92 -5.66
CA ARG A 182 9.34 17.59 -4.57
C ARG A 182 8.99 19.04 -4.89
N ALA A 183 9.94 19.81 -5.44
CA ALA A 183 9.67 21.19 -5.83
C ALA A 183 8.56 21.26 -6.90
N GLN A 184 8.63 20.39 -7.91
CA GLN A 184 7.58 20.29 -8.93
C GLN A 184 6.23 19.86 -8.36
N ALA A 185 6.23 18.98 -7.36
CA ALA A 185 5.02 18.51 -6.69
C ALA A 185 4.36 19.63 -5.87
N ASP A 186 5.16 20.44 -5.17
CA ASP A 186 4.69 21.59 -4.40
C ASP A 186 4.04 22.65 -5.31
N ASP A 187 4.68 22.98 -6.44
CA ASP A 187 4.13 23.90 -7.44
C ASP A 187 2.81 23.37 -8.03
N MET A 188 2.78 22.09 -8.40
CA MET A 188 1.58 21.44 -8.94
C MET A 188 0.43 21.43 -7.90
N LEU A 189 0.71 21.12 -6.63
CA LEU A 189 -0.31 21.16 -5.59
C LEU A 189 -0.87 22.57 -5.40
N ALA A 190 -0.01 23.59 -5.37
CA ALA A 190 -0.43 24.98 -5.21
C ALA A 190 -1.40 25.41 -6.30
N GLU A 191 -1.16 24.99 -7.55
CA GLU A 191 -2.05 25.29 -8.68
C GLU A 191 -3.35 24.46 -8.65
N LEU A 192 -3.34 23.25 -8.08
CA LEU A 192 -4.56 22.45 -7.90
C LEU A 192 -5.45 22.94 -6.74
N MET A 193 -4.90 23.62 -5.74
CA MET A 193 -5.62 24.04 -4.51
C MET A 193 -6.99 24.69 -4.77
N PRO A 194 -7.16 25.64 -5.73
CA PRO A 194 -8.47 26.26 -6.01
C PRO A 194 -9.57 25.28 -6.48
N HIS A 195 -9.18 24.09 -6.92
CA HIS A 195 -10.07 23.05 -7.42
C HIS A 195 -10.37 21.97 -6.37
N THR A 196 -9.80 22.06 -5.16
CA THR A 196 -9.96 21.08 -4.09
C THR A 196 -11.12 21.41 -3.14
N GLY A 197 -11.42 20.50 -2.21
CA GLY A 197 -12.42 20.68 -1.15
C GLY A 197 -13.87 20.44 -1.54
N LYS A 198 -14.14 20.06 -2.80
CA LYS A 198 -15.50 19.85 -3.34
C LYS A 198 -15.99 18.40 -3.28
N SER A 199 -15.26 17.52 -2.61
CA SER A 199 -15.67 16.12 -2.41
C SER A 199 -16.16 15.88 -0.98
N PHE A 200 -16.84 14.77 -0.75
CA PHE A 200 -17.03 14.16 0.56
C PHE A 200 -15.95 13.10 0.81
N ARG A 201 -15.27 13.18 1.97
CA ARG A 201 -14.14 12.31 2.36
C ARG A 201 -14.61 11.28 3.37
N LEU A 202 -14.62 10.01 2.99
CA LEU A 202 -15.09 8.90 3.82
C LEU A 202 -13.92 8.01 4.24
N GLY A 203 -13.60 7.98 5.53
CA GLY A 203 -12.61 7.08 6.10
C GLY A 203 -13.24 5.75 6.48
N ILE A 204 -12.65 4.63 6.09
CA ILE A 204 -13.17 3.29 6.42
C ILE A 204 -12.05 2.44 7.02
N SER A 205 -12.32 1.92 8.22
CA SER A 205 -11.44 0.97 8.89
C SER A 205 -12.22 -0.24 9.40
N GLY A 206 -11.51 -1.30 9.74
CA GLY A 206 -12.07 -2.49 10.37
C GLY A 206 -11.06 -3.62 10.40
N VAL A 207 -11.30 -4.60 11.27
CA VAL A 207 -10.39 -5.74 11.45
C VAL A 207 -10.22 -6.55 10.15
N PRO A 208 -9.07 -7.20 9.94
CA PRO A 208 -8.91 -8.13 8.82
C PRO A 208 -10.05 -9.15 8.75
N GLY A 209 -10.59 -9.37 7.54
CA GLY A 209 -11.70 -10.32 7.34
C GLY A 209 -13.10 -9.75 7.59
N VAL A 210 -13.24 -8.51 8.07
CA VAL A 210 -14.55 -7.85 8.27
C VAL A 210 -15.36 -7.68 6.99
N GLY A 211 -14.72 -7.81 5.82
CA GLY A 211 -15.37 -7.62 4.51
C GLY A 211 -15.28 -6.18 3.98
N LYS A 212 -14.30 -5.40 4.43
CA LYS A 212 -14.10 -4.00 4.06
C LYS A 212 -13.93 -3.78 2.54
N SER A 213 -13.06 -4.54 1.87
CA SER A 213 -12.89 -4.39 0.41
C SER A 213 -14.16 -4.76 -0.37
N THR A 214 -14.91 -5.76 0.08
CA THR A 214 -16.24 -6.11 -0.47
C THR A 214 -17.24 -4.97 -0.26
N PHE A 215 -17.22 -4.34 0.91
CA PHE A 215 -18.07 -3.18 1.22
C PHE A 215 -17.73 -1.98 0.34
N ILE A 216 -16.44 -1.64 0.19
CA ILE A 216 -16.02 -0.52 -0.65
C ILE A 216 -16.34 -0.76 -2.12
N GLU A 217 -16.16 -1.99 -2.63
CA GLU A 217 -16.59 -2.32 -3.99
C GLU A 217 -18.11 -2.14 -4.17
N ALA A 218 -18.92 -2.69 -3.26
CA ALA A 218 -20.37 -2.63 -3.36
C ALA A 218 -20.89 -1.18 -3.21
N LEU A 219 -20.35 -0.43 -2.24
CA LEU A 219 -20.66 0.98 -2.04
C LEU A 219 -20.23 1.83 -3.24
N GLY A 220 -19.00 1.63 -3.74
CA GLY A 220 -18.49 2.39 -4.89
C GLY A 220 -19.35 2.20 -6.14
N LEU A 221 -19.75 0.96 -6.44
CA LEU A 221 -20.66 0.68 -7.56
C LEU A 221 -22.06 1.27 -7.33
N TYR A 222 -22.58 1.20 -6.11
CA TYR A 222 -23.86 1.82 -5.75
C TYR A 222 -23.83 3.34 -5.99
N LEU A 223 -22.79 4.03 -5.52
CA LEU A 223 -22.63 5.49 -5.67
C LEU A 223 -22.47 5.91 -7.13
N ILE A 224 -21.72 5.13 -7.90
CA ILE A 224 -21.55 5.35 -9.34
C ILE A 224 -22.88 5.26 -10.09
N ASN A 225 -23.75 4.31 -9.70
CA ASN A 225 -25.09 4.18 -10.26
C ASN A 225 -25.98 5.38 -9.88
N GLN A 226 -25.68 6.08 -8.80
CA GLN A 226 -26.33 7.35 -8.43
C GLN A 226 -25.73 8.58 -9.11
N GLY A 227 -24.70 8.41 -9.94
CA GLY A 227 -24.10 9.48 -10.73
C GLY A 227 -22.74 9.95 -10.23
N HIS A 228 -22.31 9.55 -9.03
CA HIS A 228 -21.05 9.97 -8.42
C HIS A 228 -19.81 9.43 -9.14
N ARG A 229 -18.67 10.08 -8.91
CA ARG A 229 -17.32 9.62 -9.23
C ARG A 229 -16.58 9.30 -7.94
N VAL A 230 -16.07 8.07 -7.84
CA VAL A 230 -15.52 7.54 -6.58
C VAL A 230 -14.02 7.33 -6.70
N ALA A 231 -13.23 7.96 -5.83
CA ALA A 231 -11.83 7.63 -5.64
C ALA A 231 -11.67 6.75 -4.39
N VAL A 232 -10.80 5.74 -4.44
CA VAL A 232 -10.44 4.88 -3.31
C VAL A 232 -8.93 4.95 -3.12
N LEU A 233 -8.50 5.41 -1.95
CA LEU A 233 -7.09 5.57 -1.57
C LEU A 233 -6.80 4.67 -0.36
N ALA A 234 -5.80 3.80 -0.48
CA ALA A 234 -5.41 2.92 0.63
C ALA A 234 -4.27 3.53 1.46
N VAL A 235 -4.30 3.27 2.77
CA VAL A 235 -3.27 3.61 3.75
C VAL A 235 -2.80 2.33 4.43
N ASP A 236 -1.60 1.87 4.09
CA ASP A 236 -0.98 0.68 4.67
C ASP A 236 0.34 1.07 5.40
N PRO A 237 0.41 1.04 6.73
CA PRO A 237 1.67 1.26 7.45
C PRO A 237 2.76 0.24 7.09
N SER A 238 2.38 -0.99 6.75
CA SER A 238 3.30 -2.09 6.44
C SER A 238 3.95 -1.94 5.05
N SER A 239 3.42 -1.06 4.21
CA SER A 239 4.03 -0.66 2.92
C SER A 239 5.46 -0.13 3.07
N SER A 240 5.80 0.41 4.25
CA SER A 240 7.14 0.86 4.61
C SER A 240 8.20 -0.26 4.64
N VAL A 241 7.77 -1.51 4.86
CA VAL A 241 8.64 -2.70 4.89
C VAL A 241 8.64 -3.42 3.54
N SER A 242 7.50 -3.43 2.83
CA SER A 242 7.34 -4.16 1.57
C SER A 242 7.67 -3.36 0.31
N GLY A 243 7.88 -2.04 0.41
CA GLY A 243 8.16 -1.17 -0.72
C GLY A 243 6.92 -0.82 -1.55
N GLY A 244 5.75 -0.79 -0.91
CA GLY A 244 4.45 -0.48 -1.52
C GLY A 244 3.75 -1.66 -2.19
N SER A 245 2.42 -1.60 -2.27
CA SER A 245 1.59 -2.62 -2.93
C SER A 245 1.23 -2.14 -4.34
N ILE A 246 1.85 -2.72 -5.38
CA ILE A 246 1.53 -2.34 -6.78
C ILE A 246 0.15 -2.89 -7.21
N LEU A 247 -0.29 -4.02 -6.65
CA LEU A 247 -1.44 -4.80 -7.14
C LEU A 247 -2.45 -5.23 -6.06
N GLY A 248 -2.09 -5.24 -4.77
CA GLY A 248 -2.82 -5.96 -3.73
C GLY A 248 -4.24 -5.46 -3.44
N ASP A 249 -4.50 -4.17 -3.65
CA ASP A 249 -5.82 -3.58 -3.38
C ASP A 249 -6.72 -3.59 -4.61
N LYS A 250 -6.14 -3.55 -5.82
CA LYS A 250 -6.90 -3.58 -7.08
C LYS A 250 -7.51 -4.95 -7.38
N THR A 251 -6.87 -6.04 -6.97
CA THR A 251 -7.39 -7.41 -7.18
C THR A 251 -8.51 -7.79 -6.23
N ARG A 252 -8.76 -7.00 -5.17
CA ARG A 252 -9.85 -7.24 -4.21
C ARG A 252 -11.16 -6.56 -4.59
N MET A 253 -11.09 -5.60 -5.51
CA MET A 253 -12.22 -4.80 -6.00
C MET A 253 -12.26 -4.88 -7.54
N GLU A 254 -12.48 -6.10 -8.05
CA GLU A 254 -12.40 -6.43 -9.47
C GLU A 254 -13.31 -5.54 -10.34
N LYS A 255 -14.57 -5.36 -9.94
CA LYS A 255 -15.56 -4.59 -10.72
C LYS A 255 -15.33 -3.10 -10.61
N LEU A 256 -15.04 -2.60 -9.42
CA LEU A 256 -14.82 -1.18 -9.20
C LEU A 256 -13.52 -0.71 -9.87
N SER A 257 -12.47 -1.54 -9.88
CA SER A 257 -11.15 -1.16 -10.41
C SER A 257 -11.14 -0.83 -11.90
N VAL A 258 -12.04 -1.46 -12.68
CA VAL A 258 -12.17 -1.26 -14.13
C VAL A 258 -13.21 -0.21 -14.50
N HIS A 259 -14.02 0.26 -13.54
CA HIS A 259 -15.07 1.22 -13.81
C HIS A 259 -14.49 2.62 -14.14
N GLU A 260 -14.97 3.25 -15.22
CA GLU A 260 -14.41 4.50 -15.72
C GLU A 260 -14.55 5.66 -14.72
N LYS A 261 -15.69 5.72 -14.01
CA LYS A 261 -15.97 6.68 -12.93
C LYS A 261 -15.28 6.37 -11.59
N ALA A 262 -14.49 5.29 -11.50
CA ALA A 262 -13.81 4.90 -10.26
C ALA A 262 -12.28 4.99 -10.40
N PHE A 263 -11.58 5.56 -9.42
CA PHE A 263 -10.12 5.54 -9.39
C PHE A 263 -9.60 4.88 -8.12
N ILE A 264 -8.75 3.87 -8.25
CA ILE A 264 -8.19 3.14 -7.10
C ILE A 264 -6.67 3.32 -7.07
N ARG A 265 -6.17 3.88 -5.97
CA ARG A 265 -4.75 4.03 -5.66
C ARG A 265 -4.38 3.16 -4.46
N PRO A 266 -3.59 2.09 -4.67
CA PRO A 266 -3.01 1.32 -3.56
C PRO A 266 -2.10 2.18 -2.67
N SER A 267 -1.79 1.69 -1.47
CA SER A 267 -0.94 2.42 -0.53
C SER A 267 0.45 2.72 -1.14
N PRO A 268 0.97 3.96 -0.95
CA PRO A 268 2.26 4.38 -1.48
C PRO A 268 3.41 3.56 -0.89
N ALA A 269 4.50 3.48 -1.63
CA ALA A 269 5.76 2.87 -1.20
C ALA A 269 6.58 3.84 -0.33
N SER A 270 6.02 4.35 0.76
CA SER A 270 6.71 5.33 1.62
C SER A 270 7.13 4.70 2.95
N GLY A 271 8.37 4.96 3.36
CA GLY A 271 8.85 4.66 4.72
C GLY A 271 8.01 5.39 5.78
N ASN A 272 7.96 4.81 6.99
CA ASN A 272 7.20 5.20 8.19
C ASN A 272 5.71 5.63 7.97
N LEU A 273 4.86 5.38 8.98
CA LEU A 273 3.41 5.66 8.88
C LEU A 273 3.11 7.13 8.52
N GLY A 274 3.93 8.07 8.99
CA GLY A 274 3.77 9.51 8.72
C GLY A 274 3.98 9.88 7.24
N GLY A 275 4.92 9.22 6.54
CA GLY A 275 5.12 9.43 5.11
C GLY A 275 3.95 8.93 4.28
N VAL A 276 3.45 7.71 4.59
CA VAL A 276 2.28 7.11 3.91
C VAL A 276 1.06 8.01 4.04
N ALA A 277 0.73 8.44 5.26
CA ALA A 277 -0.41 9.32 5.52
C ALA A 277 -0.29 10.68 4.81
N SER A 278 0.92 11.26 4.77
CA SER A 278 1.18 12.53 4.07
C SER A 278 0.86 12.42 2.58
N HIS A 279 1.36 11.37 1.91
CA HIS A 279 1.13 11.17 0.49
C HIS A 279 -0.34 10.86 0.16
N THR A 280 -1.05 10.14 1.04
CA THR A 280 -2.49 9.92 0.85
C THR A 280 -3.29 11.21 0.92
N ARG A 281 -2.94 12.15 1.82
CA ARG A 281 -3.59 13.47 1.91
C ARG A 281 -3.38 14.27 0.63
N GLU A 282 -2.17 14.28 0.09
CA GLU A 282 -1.87 14.96 -1.17
C GLU A 282 -2.57 14.31 -2.37
N ALA A 283 -2.62 12.97 -2.40
CA ALA A 283 -3.36 12.22 -3.42
C ALA A 283 -4.86 12.51 -3.39
N MET A 284 -5.44 12.69 -2.19
CA MET A 284 -6.82 13.11 -2.02
C MET A 284 -7.09 14.47 -2.66
N LEU A 285 -6.21 15.46 -2.48
CA LEU A 285 -6.32 16.76 -3.13
C LEU A 285 -6.29 16.65 -4.67
N VAL A 286 -5.43 15.77 -5.22
CA VAL A 286 -5.41 15.51 -6.68
C VAL A 286 -6.73 14.91 -7.16
N CYS A 287 -7.29 13.94 -6.43
CA CYS A 287 -8.58 13.34 -6.78
C CYS A 287 -9.71 14.38 -6.73
N GLU A 288 -9.73 15.24 -5.71
CA GLU A 288 -10.71 16.33 -5.60
C GLU A 288 -10.63 17.28 -6.79
N ALA A 289 -9.42 17.75 -7.11
CA ALA A 289 -9.21 18.65 -8.25
C ALA A 289 -9.58 18.00 -9.60
N ALA A 290 -9.44 16.67 -9.71
CA ALA A 290 -9.84 15.90 -10.88
C ALA A 290 -11.36 15.64 -10.99
N GLY A 291 -12.16 16.15 -10.05
CA GLY A 291 -13.62 16.06 -10.07
C GLY A 291 -14.18 14.76 -9.49
N TYR A 292 -13.43 14.05 -8.64
CA TYR A 292 -14.01 13.00 -7.80
C TYR A 292 -14.74 13.65 -6.64
N ASP A 293 -16.06 13.49 -6.61
CA ASP A 293 -16.94 14.06 -5.59
C ASP A 293 -17.05 13.18 -4.35
N ILE A 294 -16.68 11.89 -4.42
CA ILE A 294 -16.53 11.01 -3.26
C ILE A 294 -15.09 10.47 -3.21
N VAL A 295 -14.39 10.69 -2.10
CA VAL A 295 -13.06 10.12 -1.85
C VAL A 295 -13.12 9.21 -0.63
N ILE A 296 -12.93 7.91 -0.85
CA ILE A 296 -12.87 6.89 0.18
C ILE A 296 -11.41 6.64 0.56
N VAL A 297 -11.08 6.71 1.85
CA VAL A 297 -9.75 6.39 2.39
C VAL A 297 -9.86 5.13 3.25
N GLU A 298 -9.18 4.07 2.83
CA GLU A 298 -9.21 2.76 3.49
C GLU A 298 -7.94 2.51 4.30
N THR A 299 -8.06 1.97 5.52
CA THR A 299 -6.91 1.34 6.21
C THR A 299 -6.66 -0.07 5.69
N VAL A 300 -5.39 -0.42 5.49
CA VAL A 300 -4.99 -1.79 5.15
C VAL A 300 -4.21 -2.38 6.32
N GLY A 301 -4.74 -3.45 6.92
CA GLY A 301 -4.03 -4.27 7.90
C GLY A 301 -4.20 -3.88 9.37
N VAL A 302 -3.23 -4.28 10.20
CA VAL A 302 -3.18 -4.04 11.66
C VAL A 302 -2.19 -2.91 11.93
N GLY A 303 -2.62 -1.82 12.58
CA GLY A 303 -1.77 -0.63 12.74
C GLY A 303 -2.34 0.47 13.64
N GLN A 304 -1.76 1.66 13.50
CA GLN A 304 -2.25 2.95 14.04
C GLN A 304 -2.70 3.87 12.89
N SER A 305 -3.09 3.28 11.74
CA SER A 305 -3.54 4.00 10.55
C SER A 305 -4.92 4.62 10.74
N GLU A 306 -5.69 4.15 11.72
CA GLU A 306 -7.04 4.61 12.04
C GLU A 306 -7.06 6.08 12.45
N ILE A 307 -6.15 6.50 13.33
CA ILE A 307 -6.01 7.89 13.75
C ILE A 307 -5.67 8.78 12.55
N ALA A 308 -4.75 8.32 11.69
CA ALA A 308 -4.34 9.07 10.51
C ALA A 308 -5.50 9.23 9.52
N VAL A 309 -6.26 8.16 9.26
CA VAL A 309 -7.42 8.18 8.36
C VAL A 309 -8.53 9.07 8.93
N ALA A 310 -8.89 8.91 10.21
CA ALA A 310 -9.87 9.78 10.87
C ALA A 310 -9.46 11.27 10.84
N GLY A 311 -8.15 11.54 10.97
CA GLY A 311 -7.57 12.87 10.91
C GLY A 311 -7.45 13.48 9.50
N MET A 312 -7.92 12.80 8.44
CA MET A 312 -7.94 13.34 7.08
C MET A 312 -9.29 13.24 6.36
N THR A 313 -10.30 12.61 6.99
CA THR A 313 -11.63 12.41 6.42
C THR A 313 -12.70 13.22 7.15
N ASP A 314 -13.82 13.45 6.47
CA ASP A 314 -14.97 14.18 7.02
C ASP A 314 -15.74 13.30 8.00
N MET A 315 -15.93 12.04 7.62
CA MET A 315 -16.60 11.00 8.39
C MET A 315 -15.72 9.76 8.46
N PHE A 316 -15.58 9.18 9.65
CA PHE A 316 -14.84 7.95 9.89
C PHE A 316 -15.79 6.80 10.28
N VAL A 317 -15.78 5.76 9.46
CA VAL A 317 -16.61 4.56 9.60
C VAL A 317 -15.76 3.40 10.10
N LEU A 318 -16.19 2.80 11.20
CA LEU A 318 -15.59 1.59 11.75
C LEU A 318 -16.46 0.38 11.45
N MET A 319 -15.92 -0.58 10.71
CA MET A 319 -16.59 -1.84 10.39
C MET A 319 -16.33 -2.90 11.46
N GLN A 320 -17.37 -3.65 11.82
CA GLN A 320 -17.36 -4.72 12.82
C GLN A 320 -18.01 -6.01 12.29
N LEU A 321 -17.66 -7.13 12.89
CA LEU A 321 -18.29 -8.44 12.64
C LEU A 321 -19.39 -8.71 13.67
N PRO A 322 -20.43 -9.52 13.35
CA PRO A 322 -21.52 -9.84 14.28
C PRO A 322 -21.04 -10.62 15.51
N ASN A 323 -20.02 -11.45 15.34
CA ASN A 323 -19.54 -12.37 16.38
C ASN A 323 -18.34 -11.83 17.19
N ALA A 324 -18.08 -10.52 17.13
CA ALA A 324 -16.94 -9.87 17.80
C ALA A 324 -17.10 -9.75 19.33
N GLY A 325 -17.88 -10.62 19.99
CA GLY A 325 -18.36 -10.46 21.37
C GLY A 325 -17.28 -10.10 22.40
N ASP A 326 -16.17 -10.85 22.41
CA ASP A 326 -15.01 -10.57 23.28
C ASP A 326 -14.03 -9.56 22.65
N ASP A 327 -14.07 -9.40 21.33
CA ASP A 327 -13.23 -8.47 20.56
C ASP A 327 -13.66 -7.01 20.71
N LEU A 328 -14.83 -6.71 21.29
CA LEU A 328 -15.19 -5.33 21.61
C LEU A 328 -14.21 -4.70 22.62
N GLN A 329 -13.60 -5.51 23.49
CA GLN A 329 -12.49 -5.09 24.36
C GLN A 329 -11.16 -4.97 23.60
N ALA A 330 -11.02 -5.69 22.46
CA ALA A 330 -9.86 -5.61 21.57
C ALA A 330 -9.94 -4.42 20.59
N ILE A 331 -11.13 -3.85 20.36
CA ILE A 331 -11.26 -2.50 19.81
C ILE A 331 -10.67 -1.56 20.86
N LYS A 332 -9.40 -1.19 20.65
CA LYS A 332 -8.69 -0.23 21.50
C LYS A 332 -9.64 0.93 21.80
N LYS A 333 -9.82 1.23 23.09
CA LYS A 333 -10.63 2.35 23.60
C LYS A 333 -10.56 3.60 22.70
N GLY A 334 -9.36 3.93 22.18
CA GLY A 334 -9.15 5.08 21.30
C GLY A 334 -9.59 4.98 19.82
N VAL A 335 -9.96 3.82 19.26
CA VAL A 335 -10.47 3.74 17.86
C VAL A 335 -11.99 3.90 17.81
N MET A 336 -12.70 3.37 18.82
CA MET A 336 -14.15 3.55 18.92
C MET A 336 -14.51 5.02 19.15
N GLU A 337 -13.69 5.75 19.92
CA GLU A 337 -13.82 7.19 20.17
C GLU A 337 -13.69 8.05 18.89
N LEU A 338 -13.07 7.51 17.82
CA LEU A 338 -12.91 8.21 16.54
C LEU A 338 -14.06 7.95 15.57
N ALA A 339 -14.90 6.95 15.83
CA ALA A 339 -15.92 6.49 14.89
C ALA A 339 -17.14 7.42 14.90
N ASP A 340 -17.36 8.11 13.78
CA ASP A 340 -18.59 8.88 13.54
C ASP A 340 -19.77 7.92 13.27
N LEU A 341 -19.49 6.72 12.72
CA LEU A 341 -20.45 5.65 12.46
C LEU A 341 -19.81 4.27 12.60
N VAL A 342 -20.53 3.32 13.18
CA VAL A 342 -20.15 1.91 13.22
C VAL A 342 -21.07 1.08 12.32
N VAL A 343 -20.47 0.18 11.56
CA VAL A 343 -21.18 -0.70 10.62
C VAL A 343 -20.88 -2.15 10.96
N ILE A 344 -21.91 -2.91 11.33
CA ILE A 344 -21.83 -4.35 11.54
C ILE A 344 -22.11 -5.03 10.20
N ASN A 345 -21.04 -5.50 9.56
CA ASN A 345 -21.13 -6.19 8.27
C ASN A 345 -21.39 -7.69 8.46
N LYS A 346 -21.78 -8.38 7.38
CA LYS A 346 -22.14 -9.81 7.39
C LYS A 346 -23.31 -10.15 8.31
N ALA A 347 -24.21 -9.18 8.54
CA ALA A 347 -25.42 -9.40 9.33
C ALA A 347 -26.33 -10.49 8.73
N ASP A 348 -26.15 -10.82 7.45
CA ASP A 348 -26.87 -11.89 6.77
C ASP A 348 -26.43 -13.31 7.14
N ILE A 349 -25.27 -13.47 7.79
CA ILE A 349 -24.76 -14.77 8.24
C ILE A 349 -25.40 -15.16 9.58
N ASP A 350 -25.45 -14.21 10.52
CA ASP A 350 -26.03 -14.40 11.85
C ASP A 350 -26.74 -13.09 12.28
N PRO A 351 -28.03 -12.94 11.94
CA PRO A 351 -28.80 -11.73 12.25
C PRO A 351 -28.94 -11.49 13.76
N ASP A 352 -29.08 -12.57 14.54
CA ASP A 352 -29.24 -12.47 15.99
C ASP A 352 -27.94 -11.99 16.65
N ALA A 353 -26.78 -12.48 16.19
CA ALA A 353 -25.49 -11.96 16.63
C ALA A 353 -25.28 -10.50 16.21
N ALA A 354 -25.69 -10.12 15.00
CA ALA A 354 -25.57 -8.75 14.53
C ALA A 354 -26.42 -7.79 15.39
N MET A 355 -27.63 -8.21 15.76
CA MET A 355 -28.51 -7.47 16.67
C MET A 355 -27.92 -7.33 18.07
N ARG A 356 -27.33 -8.40 18.63
CA ARG A 356 -26.63 -8.34 19.93
C ARG A 356 -25.43 -7.39 19.88
N ALA A 357 -24.60 -7.50 18.84
CA ALA A 357 -23.45 -6.63 18.64
C ALA A 357 -23.86 -5.16 18.51
N GLN A 358 -24.94 -4.89 17.77
CA GLN A 358 -25.48 -3.53 17.63
C GLN A 358 -25.88 -2.96 18.99
N ALA A 359 -26.68 -3.71 19.77
CA ALA A 359 -27.12 -3.27 21.09
C ALA A 359 -25.95 -3.00 22.04
N GLN A 360 -24.91 -3.83 22.01
CA GLN A 360 -23.71 -3.67 22.83
C GLN A 360 -22.92 -2.41 22.45
N ILE A 361 -22.74 -2.14 21.16
CA ILE A 361 -22.01 -0.96 20.67
C ILE A 361 -22.79 0.31 20.95
N VAL A 362 -24.10 0.32 20.71
CA VAL A 362 -24.99 1.46 21.03
C VAL A 362 -24.90 1.79 22.53
N SER A 363 -24.96 0.78 23.40
CA SER A 363 -24.79 0.96 24.85
C SER A 363 -23.42 1.56 25.19
N SER A 364 -22.35 1.08 24.56
CA SER A 364 -20.99 1.55 24.79
C SER A 364 -20.80 3.01 24.34
N MET A 365 -21.33 3.38 23.17
CA MET A 365 -21.27 4.76 22.65
C MET A 365 -21.94 5.75 23.59
N ARG A 366 -23.12 5.40 24.13
CA ARG A 366 -23.83 6.23 25.12
C ARG A 366 -22.99 6.50 26.36
N ILE A 367 -22.21 5.52 26.83
CA ILE A 367 -21.33 5.69 27.99
C ILE A 367 -20.18 6.66 27.68
N PHE A 368 -19.58 6.58 26.49
CA PHE A 368 -18.50 7.50 26.09
C PHE A 368 -18.98 8.95 25.96
N GLU A 369 -20.19 9.15 25.44
CA GLU A 369 -20.81 10.49 25.32
C GLU A 369 -21.04 11.14 26.69
N MET A 370 -21.34 10.35 27.73
CA MET A 370 -21.51 10.86 29.10
C MET A 370 -20.19 11.34 29.77
N HIS A 371 -19.03 10.98 29.24
CA HIS A 371 -17.73 11.17 29.92
C HIS A 371 -16.74 12.10 29.21
N GLY A 372 -17.05 12.71 28.05
CA GLY A 372 -15.98 13.41 27.32
C GLY A 372 -16.31 14.47 26.29
N HIS A 373 -17.47 14.53 25.64
CA HIS A 373 -17.70 15.52 24.57
C HIS A 373 -19.18 15.91 24.45
N GLU A 374 -19.46 17.21 24.44
CA GLU A 374 -20.76 17.78 24.03
C GLU A 374 -20.95 17.57 22.52
N HIS A 375 -21.25 16.35 22.11
CA HIS A 375 -21.85 16.10 20.81
C HIS A 375 -23.36 16.10 20.99
N GLN A 376 -24.01 17.08 20.37
CA GLN A 376 -25.46 17.19 20.34
C GLN A 376 -26.06 15.86 19.90
N ALA A 377 -27.08 15.45 20.62
CA ALA A 377 -27.73 14.14 20.58
C ALA A 377 -28.19 13.71 19.17
N THR A 378 -27.29 13.19 18.35
CA THR A 378 -27.67 12.21 17.34
C THR A 378 -27.91 10.91 18.09
N ASP A 379 -29.13 10.38 18.03
CA ASP A 379 -29.50 9.14 18.72
C ASP A 379 -28.42 8.08 18.48
N ALA A 380 -27.73 7.62 19.52
CA ALA A 380 -26.62 6.67 19.39
C ALA A 380 -27.02 5.40 18.59
N MET A 381 -28.32 5.11 18.50
CA MET A 381 -28.89 4.06 17.67
C MET A 381 -28.72 4.31 16.16
N GLN A 382 -28.77 5.57 15.71
CA GLN A 382 -28.52 5.98 14.32
C GLN A 382 -27.03 5.91 13.93
N ARG A 383 -26.13 5.81 14.92
CA ARG A 383 -24.68 5.67 14.70
C ARG A 383 -24.19 4.22 14.56
N VAL A 384 -25.07 3.23 14.68
CA VAL A 384 -24.70 1.81 14.52
C VAL A 384 -25.65 1.14 13.56
N LEU A 385 -25.16 0.79 12.37
CA LEU A 385 -25.95 0.15 11.32
C LEU A 385 -25.55 -1.31 11.12
N GLN A 386 -26.48 -2.11 10.62
CA GLN A 386 -26.23 -3.49 10.19
C GLN A 386 -26.34 -3.56 8.67
N LEU A 387 -25.44 -4.30 8.01
CA LEU A 387 -25.54 -4.52 6.57
C LEU A 387 -24.90 -5.83 6.12
N SER A 388 -25.15 -6.17 4.86
CA SER A 388 -24.45 -7.22 4.14
C SER A 388 -23.81 -6.65 2.87
N ALA A 389 -22.51 -6.38 2.93
CA ALA A 389 -21.76 -5.90 1.77
C ALA A 389 -21.86 -6.86 0.58
N LEU A 390 -21.86 -8.17 0.84
CA LEU A 390 -21.93 -9.20 -0.21
C LEU A 390 -23.28 -9.20 -0.94
N LYS A 391 -24.38 -8.97 -0.20
CA LYS A 391 -25.74 -8.94 -0.77
C LYS A 391 -26.18 -7.53 -1.20
N GLY A 392 -25.43 -6.49 -0.82
CA GLY A 392 -25.79 -5.09 -1.03
C GLY A 392 -26.91 -4.58 -0.11
N THR A 393 -27.43 -5.41 0.78
CA THR A 393 -28.47 -5.04 1.76
C THR A 393 -27.90 -4.07 2.78
N GLY A 394 -28.60 -2.97 3.07
CA GLY A 394 -28.14 -1.95 4.02
C GLY A 394 -27.31 -0.81 3.40
N LEU A 395 -26.94 -0.89 2.12
CA LEU A 395 -26.19 0.17 1.44
C LEU A 395 -26.99 1.48 1.26
N PRO A 396 -28.28 1.45 0.87
CA PRO A 396 -29.08 2.67 0.82
C PRO A 396 -29.21 3.35 2.18
N GLU A 397 -29.45 2.59 3.23
CA GLU A 397 -29.57 3.07 4.61
C GLU A 397 -28.25 3.64 5.12
N PHE A 398 -27.13 2.97 4.81
CA PHE A 398 -25.80 3.51 5.08
C PHE A 398 -25.58 4.86 4.39
N TRP A 399 -25.93 4.98 3.11
CA TRP A 399 -25.74 6.23 2.38
C TRP A 399 -26.66 7.35 2.87
N GLN A 400 -27.89 7.01 3.27
CA GLN A 400 -28.78 7.96 3.93
C GLN A 400 -28.19 8.49 5.24
N ALA A 401 -27.55 7.63 6.05
CA ALA A 401 -26.87 8.06 7.26
C ALA A 401 -25.67 8.98 6.97
N VAL A 402 -24.92 8.73 5.89
CA VAL A 402 -23.84 9.62 5.43
C VAL A 402 -24.39 11.00 5.02
N ASN A 403 -25.47 11.03 4.23
CA ASN A 403 -26.10 12.29 3.83
C ASN A 403 -26.65 13.05 5.05
N ALA A 404 -27.30 12.34 5.97
CA ALA A 404 -27.78 12.94 7.21
C ALA A 404 -26.62 13.54 8.03
N PHE A 405 -25.49 12.82 8.15
CA PHE A 405 -24.29 13.36 8.81
C PHE A 405 -23.79 14.64 8.15
N GLN A 406 -23.74 14.67 6.81
CA GLN A 406 -23.32 15.84 6.06
C GLN A 406 -24.26 17.04 6.27
N GLU A 407 -25.58 16.80 6.26
CA GLU A 407 -26.59 17.84 6.51
C GLU A 407 -26.52 18.39 7.94
N HIS A 408 -26.33 17.51 8.94
CA HIS A 408 -26.29 17.88 10.36
C HIS A 408 -25.06 18.71 10.73
N GLN A 409 -23.93 18.48 10.07
CA GLN A 409 -22.70 19.23 10.36
C GLN A 409 -22.76 20.69 9.93
N GLN A 410 -23.76 21.10 9.12
CA GLN A 410 -23.83 22.38 8.39
C GLN A 410 -22.53 22.69 7.61
N ASP A 411 -22.57 23.65 6.67
CA ASP A 411 -21.37 24.00 5.90
C ASP A 411 -20.20 24.46 6.79
N SER A 412 -20.48 25.00 7.98
CA SER A 412 -19.47 25.47 8.93
C SER A 412 -18.73 24.35 9.67
N GLY A 413 -19.39 23.26 10.03
CA GLY A 413 -18.79 22.22 10.89
C GLY A 413 -17.74 21.38 10.16
N LEU A 414 -18.05 20.92 8.94
CA LEU A 414 -17.09 20.19 8.11
C LEU A 414 -15.92 21.07 7.68
N LEU A 415 -16.18 22.33 7.34
CA LEU A 415 -15.13 23.27 6.99
C LEU A 415 -14.17 23.50 8.15
N GLN A 416 -14.69 23.70 9.37
CA GLN A 416 -13.87 23.86 10.57
C GLN A 416 -13.04 22.60 10.86
N ARG A 417 -13.64 21.40 10.76
CA ARG A 417 -12.92 20.12 10.92
C ARG A 417 -11.77 20.03 9.91
N ARG A 418 -12.01 20.34 8.64
CA ARG A 418 -10.97 20.33 7.60
C ARG A 418 -9.86 21.34 7.85
N GLN A 419 -10.19 22.54 8.32
CA GLN A 419 -9.20 23.55 8.68
C GLN A 419 -8.29 23.08 9.83
N GLN A 420 -8.88 22.48 10.88
CA GLN A 420 -8.12 21.90 11.98
C GLN A 420 -7.22 20.75 11.51
N GLN A 421 -7.73 19.86 10.65
CA GLN A 421 -6.96 18.79 10.04
C GLN A 421 -5.78 19.34 9.21
N ALA A 422 -6.00 20.39 8.42
CA ALA A 422 -4.97 21.03 7.62
C ALA A 422 -3.86 21.65 8.49
N VAL A 423 -4.22 22.33 9.58
CA VAL A 423 -3.25 22.89 10.54
C VAL A 423 -2.47 21.78 11.25
N SER A 424 -3.15 20.73 11.71
CA SER A 424 -2.52 19.55 12.32
C SER A 424 -1.49 18.93 11.36
N TRP A 425 -1.89 18.76 10.09
CA TRP A 425 -1.01 18.23 9.06
C TRP A 425 0.20 19.14 8.80
N MET A 426 0.02 20.45 8.74
CA MET A 426 1.13 21.40 8.60
C MET A 426 2.16 21.19 9.71
N TRP A 427 1.72 21.03 10.96
CA TRP A 427 2.62 20.75 12.09
C TRP A 427 3.32 19.39 11.98
N GLU A 428 2.61 18.34 11.60
CA GLU A 428 3.21 17.02 11.33
C GLU A 428 4.32 17.11 10.26
N ARG A 429 4.10 17.90 9.19
CA ARG A 429 5.10 18.15 8.14
C ARG A 429 6.31 18.92 8.65
N ILE A 430 6.09 19.96 9.46
CA ILE A 430 7.17 20.71 10.10
C ILE A 430 8.01 19.78 10.96
N GLU A 431 7.40 18.97 11.82
CA GLU A 431 8.13 18.03 12.67
C GLU A 431 8.92 17.00 11.88
N SER A 432 8.31 16.40 10.86
CA SER A 432 8.96 15.41 10.00
C SER A 432 10.14 16.04 9.24
N GLY A 433 9.96 17.24 8.70
CA GLY A 433 11.00 18.02 8.04
C GLY A 433 12.15 18.38 8.97
N LEU A 434 11.86 18.84 10.19
CA LEU A 434 12.87 19.12 11.22
C LEU A 434 13.66 17.87 11.59
N LYS A 435 12.99 16.72 11.80
CA LYS A 435 13.62 15.43 12.09
C LYS A 435 14.54 14.99 10.94
N ALA A 436 14.08 15.10 9.69
CA ALA A 436 14.87 14.75 8.51
C ALA A 436 16.10 15.65 8.36
N GLN A 437 15.92 16.97 8.44
CA GLN A 437 17.03 17.93 8.39
C GLN A 437 18.02 17.73 9.53
N PHE A 438 17.55 17.39 10.74
CA PHE A 438 18.40 17.12 11.88
C PHE A 438 19.28 15.90 11.66
N ARG A 439 18.70 14.79 11.17
CA ARG A 439 19.46 13.57 10.82
C ARG A 439 20.42 13.77 9.64
N ALA A 440 20.13 14.71 8.74
CA ALA A 440 20.99 15.04 7.61
C ALA A 440 22.13 16.02 7.97
N HIS A 441 22.12 16.62 9.17
CA HIS A 441 23.10 17.63 9.54
C HIS A 441 24.50 17.01 9.73
N PRO A 442 25.57 17.50 9.06
CA PRO A 442 26.89 16.84 9.07
C PRO A 442 27.46 16.59 10.47
N GLN A 443 27.39 17.59 11.36
CA GLN A 443 27.88 17.44 12.74
C GLN A 443 27.06 16.46 13.56
N VAL A 444 25.75 16.33 13.28
CA VAL A 444 24.89 15.35 13.94
C VAL A 444 25.27 13.95 13.46
N GLN A 445 25.45 13.76 12.15
CA GLN A 445 25.88 12.47 11.59
C GLN A 445 27.23 12.01 12.12
N SER A 446 28.19 12.93 12.32
CA SER A 446 29.51 12.57 12.86
C SER A 446 29.48 12.22 14.35
N GLN A 447 28.65 12.91 15.15
CA GLN A 447 28.62 12.74 16.62
C GLN A 447 27.63 11.68 17.11
N LEU A 448 26.60 11.37 16.31
CA LEU A 448 25.53 10.45 16.71
C LEU A 448 26.03 9.04 17.07
N PRO A 449 26.94 8.38 16.33
CA PRO A 449 27.41 7.04 16.68
C PRO A 449 28.10 6.99 18.04
N LEU A 450 29.00 7.95 18.31
CA LEU A 450 29.74 8.04 19.57
C LEU A 450 28.80 8.26 20.77
N LEU A 451 27.91 9.25 20.66
CA LEU A 451 26.96 9.54 21.74
C LEU A 451 25.96 8.40 21.95
N THR A 452 25.58 7.67 20.90
CA THR A 452 24.75 6.47 21.02
C THR A 452 25.47 5.38 21.79
N GLN A 453 26.76 5.14 21.52
CA GLN A 453 27.56 4.16 22.25
C GLN A 453 27.69 4.50 23.74
N GLN A 454 27.94 5.77 24.08
CA GLN A 454 28.01 6.23 25.47
C GLN A 454 26.68 6.04 26.23
N VAL A 455 25.53 6.22 25.55
CA VAL A 455 24.21 5.94 26.13
C VAL A 455 24.02 4.44 26.37
N LEU A 456 24.36 3.61 25.39
CA LEU A 456 24.25 2.15 25.52
C LEU A 456 25.16 1.58 26.61
N ALA A 457 26.35 2.17 26.80
CA ALA A 457 27.29 1.81 27.86
C ALA A 457 26.89 2.36 29.26
N GLY A 458 25.84 3.19 29.35
CA GLY A 458 25.44 3.83 30.60
C GLY A 458 26.36 4.97 31.07
N GLU A 459 27.34 5.37 30.25
CA GLU A 459 28.31 6.45 30.53
C GLU A 459 27.69 7.85 30.38
N LEU A 460 26.61 7.96 29.61
CA LEU A 460 25.90 9.22 29.36
C LEU A 460 24.39 9.01 29.39
N ALA A 461 23.67 9.84 30.15
CA ALA A 461 22.21 9.81 30.13
C ALA A 461 21.65 10.20 28.75
N ALA A 462 20.61 9.48 28.29
CA ALA A 462 19.97 9.71 26.98
C ALA A 462 19.49 11.15 26.79
N SER A 463 18.94 11.79 27.83
CA SER A 463 18.49 13.18 27.81
C SER A 463 19.65 14.18 27.63
N THR A 464 20.85 13.86 28.13
CA THR A 464 22.05 14.69 27.95
C THR A 464 22.64 14.50 26.56
N ALA A 465 22.71 13.26 26.05
CA ALA A 465 23.12 12.99 24.67
C ALA A 465 22.21 13.72 23.67
N ALA A 466 20.89 13.68 23.88
CA ALA A 466 19.92 14.39 23.05
C ALA A 466 20.16 15.91 23.04
N ARG A 467 20.33 16.54 24.22
CA ARG A 467 20.64 17.99 24.32
C ARG A 467 21.95 18.36 23.61
N LYS A 468 23.01 17.54 23.76
CA LYS A 468 24.27 17.75 23.05
C LYS A 468 24.06 17.74 21.53
N LEU A 469 23.36 16.74 21.00
CA LEU A 469 23.08 16.65 19.56
C LEU A 469 22.21 17.81 19.06
N LEU A 470 21.20 18.23 19.84
CA LEU A 470 20.34 19.38 19.49
C LEU A 470 21.15 20.69 19.42
N ASN A 471 22.11 20.89 20.31
CA ASN A 471 22.96 22.09 20.34
C ASN A 471 23.91 22.20 19.14
N LEU A 472 24.36 21.07 18.56
CA LEU A 472 25.21 21.07 17.36
C LEU A 472 24.53 21.77 16.17
N ARG A 473 23.21 21.68 16.07
CA ARG A 473 22.44 22.38 15.03
C ARG A 473 22.38 23.91 15.25
N LEU A 474 22.42 24.36 16.50
CA LEU A 474 22.32 25.78 16.84
C LEU A 474 23.68 26.51 16.70
N ALA A 475 24.78 25.81 16.94
CA ALA A 475 26.13 26.38 16.88
C ALA A 475 26.56 26.83 15.46
N GLY A 476 25.99 26.24 14.40
CA GLY A 476 26.29 26.60 13.01
C GLY A 476 25.66 27.91 12.50
N LYS A 477 24.82 28.59 13.30
CA LYS A 477 24.15 29.85 12.89
C LYS A 477 24.77 31.14 13.47
N ASN A 478 25.76 31.04 14.36
CA ASN A 478 26.41 32.20 15.00
C ASN A 478 27.72 32.65 14.31
N THR A 479 27.96 32.24 13.06
CA THR A 479 29.19 32.59 12.30
C THR A 479 28.88 33.06 10.87
N ALA A 480 27.81 33.85 10.69
CA ALA A 480 27.52 34.57 9.46
C ALA A 480 27.31 36.06 9.76
#